data_AF-A0A947CPL4-F1
#
_entry.id   AF-A0A947CPL4-F1
#
_cell.length_a   1.000
_cell.length_b   1.000
_cell.length_c   1.000
_cell.angle_alpha   90.00
_cell.angle_beta   90.00
_cell.angle_gamma   90.00
#
_symmetry.space_group_name_H-M   'P 1'
#
loop_
_entity.id
_entity.type
_entity.pdbx_description
1 polymer ?
#
loop_
_entity_poly.entity_id
_entity_poly.type
_entity_poly.pdbx_seq_one_letter_code
_entity_poly.pdbx_strand_id
1 'polypeptide(L)'
;MILSLADPVATAPFSDAIAQMLSESPWWRLQGRLHPMVVHFPIALLVTAALLEILSRLRPGRPRSKAAFPCLLLGAAGALVAAWFGWVNAAGDLGAEPFGSTIFLHRWIGVAVAVFATLAVILRVASRGGWRLAARGYAVALLLSAIGVSAGGHFGAELVYGKGYVLAAFDDPVETTAVAVATTGEADPVTAASPPAIDDSSPASTDTQPIPVVATSPPAPVDTLALVQEIFDTRCVNCHGPTRQRGRLRLDDIATGRGGAWHESIVVPGNATASALIHRVTLPADDPDRMPARGKPLT
;
A
#
# COMPACT_ATOMS: atom_id res chain seq x y z
N MET A 1 -41.87 5.04 -20.34
CA MET A 1 -40.61 4.67 -21.01
C MET A 1 -39.75 4.00 -19.95
N ILE A 2 -39.90 2.67 -19.83
CA ILE A 2 -39.34 1.87 -18.74
C ILE A 2 -38.15 1.09 -19.31
N LEU A 3 -36.99 1.32 -18.69
CA LEU A 3 -35.81 0.46 -18.53
C LEU A 3 -35.25 -0.30 -19.75
N SER A 4 -34.01 0.03 -20.09
CA SER A 4 -33.04 -0.92 -20.64
C SER A 4 -31.74 -0.77 -19.85
N LEU A 5 -31.68 -1.40 -18.69
CA LEU A 5 -30.44 -1.73 -18.01
C LEU A 5 -29.94 -3.02 -18.67
N ALA A 6 -29.06 -2.86 -19.65
CA ALA A 6 -28.26 -3.98 -20.12
C ALA A 6 -27.19 -4.25 -19.06
N ASP A 7 -27.43 -5.23 -18.20
CA ASP A 7 -26.42 -5.74 -17.27
C ASP A 7 -25.20 -6.22 -18.08
N PRO A 8 -23.99 -5.67 -17.85
CA PRO A 8 -22.78 -6.09 -18.57
C PRO A 8 -22.31 -7.51 -18.21
N VAL A 9 -23.06 -8.24 -17.40
CA VAL A 9 -22.72 -9.58 -16.90
C VAL A 9 -22.98 -10.68 -17.93
N ALA A 10 -23.79 -10.42 -18.96
CA ALA A 10 -24.33 -11.48 -19.82
C ALA A 10 -23.37 -12.03 -20.91
N THR A 11 -22.13 -11.55 -21.03
CA THR A 11 -21.21 -11.97 -22.12
C THR A 11 -19.81 -12.38 -21.69
N ALA A 12 -19.49 -12.41 -20.39
CA ALA A 12 -18.22 -12.94 -19.92
C ALA A 12 -18.22 -14.49 -20.07
N PRO A 13 -17.15 -15.12 -20.59
CA PRO A 13 -17.07 -16.57 -20.67
C PRO A 13 -17.21 -17.18 -19.28
N PHE A 14 -17.80 -18.38 -19.17
CA PHE A 14 -18.10 -19.04 -17.89
C PHE A 14 -16.89 -19.12 -16.92
N SER A 15 -15.66 -19.19 -17.45
CA SER A 15 -14.42 -19.12 -16.69
C SER A 15 -14.24 -17.78 -15.96
N ASP A 16 -14.59 -16.68 -16.62
CA ASP A 16 -14.43 -15.33 -16.11
C ASP A 16 -15.51 -15.02 -15.09
N ALA A 17 -16.74 -15.50 -15.32
CA ALA A 17 -17.81 -15.43 -14.34
C ALA A 17 -17.49 -16.22 -13.05
N ILE A 18 -16.93 -17.43 -13.16
CA ILE A 18 -16.47 -18.20 -11.99
C ILE A 18 -15.30 -17.49 -11.31
N ALA A 19 -14.33 -16.96 -12.07
CA ALA A 19 -13.21 -16.22 -11.50
C ALA A 19 -13.68 -14.98 -10.74
N GLN A 20 -14.67 -14.25 -11.28
CA GLN A 20 -15.30 -13.09 -10.63
C GLN A 20 -16.07 -13.52 -9.37
N MET A 21 -16.87 -14.59 -9.43
CA MET A 21 -17.59 -15.10 -8.25
C MET A 21 -16.64 -15.56 -7.14
N LEU A 22 -15.53 -16.22 -7.51
CA LEU A 22 -14.51 -16.64 -6.55
C LEU A 22 -13.77 -15.44 -5.96
N SER A 23 -13.43 -14.43 -6.75
CA SER A 23 -12.74 -13.22 -6.28
C SER A 23 -13.61 -12.33 -5.39
N GLU A 24 -14.92 -12.31 -5.61
CA GLU A 24 -15.90 -11.59 -4.79
C GLU A 24 -16.19 -12.31 -3.46
N SER A 25 -15.82 -13.58 -3.32
CA SER A 25 -16.10 -14.33 -2.10
C SER A 25 -15.30 -13.79 -0.88
N PRO A 26 -15.95 -13.64 0.30
CA PRO A 26 -15.26 -13.19 1.52
C PRO A 26 -14.07 -14.08 1.90
N TRP A 27 -14.18 -15.37 1.62
CA TRP A 27 -13.13 -16.37 1.88
C TRP A 27 -11.89 -16.16 1.01
N TRP A 28 -12.05 -15.71 -0.24
CA TRP A 28 -10.92 -15.40 -1.10
C TRP A 28 -10.18 -14.14 -0.64
N ARG A 29 -10.93 -13.09 -0.26
CA ARG A 29 -10.37 -11.86 0.30
C ARG A 29 -9.64 -12.11 1.62
N LEU A 30 -10.20 -12.94 2.49
CA LEU A 30 -9.57 -13.32 3.76
C LEU A 30 -8.19 -13.95 3.53
N GLN A 31 -8.09 -14.89 2.59
CA GLN A 31 -6.84 -15.56 2.26
C GLN A 31 -5.76 -14.58 1.79
N GLY A 32 -6.11 -13.59 0.95
CA GLY A 32 -5.17 -12.55 0.54
C GLY A 32 -4.65 -11.71 1.72
N ARG A 33 -5.54 -11.37 2.66
CA ARG A 33 -5.20 -10.58 3.87
C ARG A 33 -4.33 -11.34 4.88
N LEU A 34 -4.33 -12.67 4.83
CA LEU A 34 -3.46 -13.48 5.70
C LEU A 34 -1.99 -13.48 5.26
N HIS A 35 -1.69 -13.02 4.04
CA HIS A 35 -0.31 -13.05 3.52
C HIS A 35 0.71 -12.37 4.46
N PRO A 36 0.53 -11.12 4.94
CA PRO A 36 1.47 -10.48 5.87
C PRO A 36 1.63 -11.23 7.20
N MET A 37 0.59 -11.92 7.69
CA MET A 37 0.70 -12.72 8.91
C MET A 37 1.57 -13.96 8.68
N VAL A 38 1.35 -14.66 7.56
CA VAL A 38 2.01 -15.93 7.27
C VAL A 38 3.48 -15.74 6.93
N VAL A 39 3.88 -14.63 6.30
CA VAL A 39 5.29 -14.41 5.87
C VAL A 39 6.29 -14.35 7.03
N HIS A 40 5.87 -13.97 8.24
CA HIS A 40 6.79 -13.86 9.40
C HIS A 40 7.38 -15.21 9.81
N PHE A 41 6.61 -16.29 9.69
CA PHE A 41 7.05 -17.65 10.03
C PHE A 41 8.22 -18.14 9.16
N PRO A 42 8.12 -18.21 7.81
CA PRO A 42 9.22 -18.63 6.96
C PRO A 42 10.43 -17.68 7.06
N ILE A 43 10.21 -16.36 7.26
CA ILE A 43 11.32 -15.41 7.45
C ILE A 43 12.18 -15.85 8.64
N ALA A 44 11.57 -16.00 9.82
CA ALA A 44 12.30 -16.35 11.04
C ALA A 44 12.95 -17.74 10.94
N LEU A 45 12.22 -18.73 10.41
CA LEU A 45 12.68 -20.11 10.37
C LEU A 45 13.81 -20.35 9.36
N LEU A 46 13.74 -19.75 8.17
CA LEU A 46 14.78 -19.91 7.14
C LEU A 46 16.07 -19.17 7.52
N VAL A 47 15.96 -17.97 8.09
CA VAL A 47 17.12 -17.22 8.61
C VAL A 47 17.76 -17.98 9.78
N THR A 48 16.95 -18.52 10.70
CA THR A 48 17.46 -19.33 11.81
C THR A 48 18.14 -20.61 11.32
N ALA A 49 17.55 -21.33 10.36
CA ALA A 49 18.15 -22.51 9.77
C ALA A 49 19.51 -22.21 9.10
N ALA A 50 19.59 -21.11 8.35
CA ALA A 50 20.82 -20.64 7.72
C ALA A 50 21.89 -20.27 8.76
N LEU A 51 21.51 -19.53 9.80
CA LEU A 51 22.41 -19.14 10.89
C LEU A 51 22.96 -20.38 11.62
N LEU A 52 22.11 -21.34 11.96
CA LEU A 52 22.53 -22.58 12.61
C LEU A 52 23.49 -23.39 11.73
N GLU A 53 23.24 -23.48 10.41
CA GLU A 53 24.12 -24.18 9.48
C GLU A 53 25.47 -23.46 9.34
N ILE A 54 25.49 -22.12 9.23
CA ILE A 54 26.72 -21.31 9.19
C ILE A 54 27.53 -21.52 10.48
N LEU A 55 26.90 -21.38 11.65
CA LEU A 55 27.56 -21.58 12.94
C LEU A 55 28.13 -23.00 13.09
N SER A 56 27.43 -24.01 12.57
CA SER A 56 27.92 -25.40 12.60
C SER A 56 29.17 -25.62 11.74
N ARG A 57 29.39 -24.80 10.70
CA ARG A 57 30.57 -24.87 9.84
C ARG A 57 31.74 -24.06 10.38
N LEU A 58 31.46 -22.93 11.04
CA LEU A 58 32.47 -22.10 11.68
C LEU A 58 33.02 -22.72 12.97
N ARG A 59 32.32 -23.68 13.57
CA ARG A 59 32.74 -24.39 14.79
C ARG A 59 32.89 -25.90 14.55
N PRO A 60 33.85 -26.32 13.71
CA PRO A 60 34.12 -27.74 13.49
C PRO A 60 34.48 -28.41 14.82
N GLY A 61 33.80 -29.51 15.16
CA GLY A 61 34.00 -30.27 16.41
C GLY A 61 32.82 -30.22 17.39
N ARG A 62 31.85 -29.29 17.22
CA ARG A 62 30.57 -29.36 17.95
C ARG A 62 29.55 -30.21 17.20
N PRO A 63 28.67 -30.94 17.92
CA PRO A 63 27.59 -31.67 17.28
C PRO A 63 26.69 -30.69 16.50
N ARG A 64 26.31 -31.07 15.28
CA ARG A 64 25.38 -30.27 14.47
C ARG A 64 24.06 -30.09 15.22
N SER A 65 23.48 -28.89 15.12
CA SER A 65 22.21 -28.60 15.77
C SER A 65 21.11 -29.51 15.19
N LYS A 66 20.37 -30.18 16.08
CA LYS A 66 19.20 -30.98 15.70
C LYS A 66 18.05 -30.10 15.21
N ALA A 67 18.07 -28.80 15.53
CA ALA A 67 17.03 -27.82 15.20
C ALA A 67 17.11 -27.29 13.75
N ALA A 68 18.27 -27.33 13.08
CA ALA A 68 18.42 -26.72 11.75
C ALA A 68 17.50 -27.34 10.69
N PHE A 69 17.33 -28.66 10.71
CA PHE A 69 16.49 -29.35 9.74
C PHE A 69 14.98 -29.12 9.97
N PRO A 70 14.44 -29.25 11.20
CA PRO A 70 13.06 -28.85 11.50
C PRO A 70 12.75 -27.40 11.13
N CYS A 71 13.65 -26.45 11.44
CA CYS A 71 13.48 -25.06 11.05
C CYS A 71 13.39 -24.90 9.53
N LEU A 72 14.28 -25.56 8.77
CA LEU A 72 14.22 -25.55 7.31
C LEU A 72 12.92 -26.14 6.77
N LEU A 73 12.48 -27.28 7.31
CA LEU A 73 11.28 -27.97 6.83
C LEU A 73 10.03 -27.12 7.05
N LEU A 74 9.85 -26.60 8.27
CA LEU A 74 8.72 -25.73 8.59
C LEU A 74 8.81 -24.39 7.86
N GLY A 75 10.02 -23.86 7.67
CA GLY A 75 10.26 -22.64 6.89
C GLY A 75 9.92 -22.82 5.41
N ALA A 76 10.28 -23.94 4.80
CA ALA A 76 9.93 -24.25 3.41
C ALA A 76 8.42 -24.43 3.22
N ALA A 77 7.77 -25.16 4.13
CA ALA A 77 6.31 -25.31 4.13
C ALA A 77 5.62 -23.93 4.28
N GLY A 78 6.06 -23.11 5.24
CA GLY A 78 5.55 -21.76 5.43
C GLY A 78 5.75 -20.86 4.21
N ALA A 79 6.87 -20.99 3.50
CA ALA A 79 7.15 -20.21 2.29
C ALA A 79 6.21 -20.60 1.12
N LEU A 80 5.90 -21.88 0.96
CA LEU A 80 4.91 -22.34 -0.04
C LEU A 80 3.51 -21.79 0.27
N VAL A 81 3.10 -21.84 1.54
CA VAL A 81 1.80 -21.31 1.99
C VAL A 81 1.76 -19.77 1.84
N ALA A 82 2.85 -19.07 2.17
CA ALA A 82 2.96 -17.62 1.96
C ALA A 82 2.88 -17.25 0.47
N ALA A 83 3.53 -18.01 -0.40
CA ALA A 83 3.49 -17.82 -1.85
C ALA A 83 2.07 -18.04 -2.41
N TRP A 84 1.36 -19.06 -1.92
CA TRP A 84 -0.05 -19.28 -2.25
C TRP A 84 -0.92 -18.08 -1.86
N PHE A 85 -0.87 -17.65 -0.60
CA PHE A 85 -1.64 -16.49 -0.14
C PHE A 85 -1.25 -15.20 -0.87
N GLY A 86 0.04 -15.04 -1.21
CA GLY A 86 0.52 -13.90 -1.99
C GLY A 86 -0.03 -13.89 -3.40
N TRP A 87 -0.16 -15.07 -4.03
CA TRP A 87 -0.73 -15.20 -5.37
C TRP A 87 -2.23 -14.93 -5.38
N VAL A 88 -2.96 -15.46 -4.38
CA VAL A 88 -4.38 -15.16 -4.15
C VAL A 88 -4.58 -13.65 -3.95
N ASN A 89 -3.70 -13.02 -3.18
CA ASN A 89 -3.71 -11.58 -2.96
C ASN A 89 -3.37 -10.76 -4.22
N ALA A 90 -2.67 -11.34 -5.20
CA ALA A 90 -2.28 -10.68 -6.45
C ALA A 90 -3.25 -10.99 -7.62
N ALA A 91 -4.27 -11.83 -7.40
CA ALA A 91 -5.14 -12.33 -8.47
C ALA A 91 -5.99 -11.24 -9.15
N GLY A 92 -6.13 -10.05 -8.54
CA GLY A 92 -6.75 -8.87 -9.18
C GLY A 92 -5.83 -8.09 -10.13
N ASP A 93 -4.52 -8.31 -10.07
CA ASP A 93 -3.48 -7.51 -10.76
C ASP A 93 -2.76 -8.33 -11.86
N LEU A 94 -3.36 -9.43 -12.31
CA LEU A 94 -2.78 -10.37 -13.29
C LEU A 94 -2.69 -9.73 -14.69
N GLY A 95 -1.66 -8.91 -14.93
CA GLY A 95 -1.19 -8.65 -16.30
C GLY A 95 -0.69 -7.26 -16.63
N ALA A 96 -0.78 -6.27 -15.73
CA ALA A 96 -0.49 -4.87 -16.08
C ALA A 96 0.74 -4.26 -15.38
N GLU A 97 1.48 -5.03 -14.57
CA GLU A 97 2.62 -4.48 -13.83
C GLU A 97 3.88 -4.38 -14.70
N PRO A 98 4.49 -3.18 -14.84
CA PRO A 98 5.73 -3.02 -15.59
C PRO A 98 6.86 -3.91 -15.06
N PHE A 99 7.71 -4.42 -15.96
CA PHE A 99 8.92 -5.15 -15.60
C PHE A 99 9.81 -4.30 -14.68
N GLY A 100 10.25 -4.88 -13.57
CA GLY A 100 11.10 -4.20 -12.59
C GLY A 100 10.37 -3.32 -11.57
N SER A 101 9.03 -3.27 -11.59
CA SER A 101 8.25 -2.65 -10.51
C SER A 101 8.52 -3.34 -9.16
N THR A 102 8.35 -2.61 -8.05
CA THR A 102 8.56 -3.15 -6.71
C THR A 102 7.64 -4.36 -6.45
N ILE A 103 6.39 -4.33 -6.93
CA ILE A 103 5.45 -5.47 -6.86
C ILE A 103 5.97 -6.67 -7.65
N PHE A 104 6.45 -6.45 -8.89
CA PHE A 104 7.02 -7.51 -9.73
C PHE A 104 8.20 -8.19 -9.05
N LEU A 105 9.16 -7.40 -8.54
CA LEU A 105 10.35 -7.90 -7.86
C LEU A 105 9.99 -8.67 -6.59
N HIS A 106 9.14 -8.09 -5.73
CA HIS A 106 8.69 -8.74 -4.49
C HIS A 106 8.03 -10.10 -4.75
N ARG A 107 7.14 -10.18 -5.75
CA ARG A 107 6.46 -11.43 -6.13
C ARG A 107 7.44 -12.52 -6.53
N TRP A 108 8.35 -12.21 -7.45
CA TRP A 108 9.28 -13.22 -7.99
C TRP A 108 10.36 -13.62 -7.00
N ILE A 109 10.80 -12.70 -6.12
CA ILE A 109 11.69 -13.05 -5.01
C ILE A 109 10.99 -14.02 -4.07
N GLY A 110 9.70 -13.81 -3.75
CA GLY A 110 8.92 -14.73 -2.92
C GLY A 110 8.83 -16.15 -3.51
N VAL A 111 8.56 -16.25 -4.82
CA VAL A 111 8.54 -17.56 -5.53
C VAL A 111 9.93 -18.21 -5.52
N ALA A 112 10.99 -17.44 -5.80
CA ALA A 112 12.36 -17.95 -5.78
C ALA A 112 12.75 -18.49 -4.39
N VAL A 113 12.37 -17.80 -3.31
CA VAL A 113 12.57 -18.27 -1.93
C VAL A 113 11.88 -19.61 -1.69
N ALA A 114 10.61 -19.76 -2.10
CA ALA A 114 9.88 -21.01 -1.93
C ALA A 114 10.54 -22.18 -2.69
N VAL A 115 11.03 -21.93 -3.91
CA VAL A 115 11.76 -22.90 -4.73
C VAL A 115 13.09 -23.28 -4.07
N PHE A 116 13.91 -22.31 -3.69
CA PHE A 116 15.21 -22.58 -3.07
C PHE A 116 15.09 -23.26 -1.71
N ALA A 117 14.08 -22.90 -0.90
CA ALA A 117 13.84 -23.54 0.39
C ALA A 117 13.43 -25.01 0.22
N THR A 118 12.55 -25.30 -0.75
CA THR A 118 12.14 -26.66 -1.09
C THR A 118 13.32 -27.47 -1.65
N LEU A 119 14.12 -26.88 -2.54
CA LEU A 119 15.32 -27.48 -3.06
C LEU A 119 16.33 -27.77 -1.94
N ALA A 120 16.49 -26.87 -0.98
CA ALA A 120 17.35 -27.09 0.18
C ALA A 120 16.88 -28.28 1.02
N VAL A 121 15.56 -28.49 1.21
CA VAL A 121 15.02 -29.69 1.87
C VAL A 121 15.40 -30.96 1.11
N ILE A 122 15.17 -30.99 -0.21
CA ILE A 122 15.47 -32.16 -1.07
C ILE A 122 16.96 -32.49 -1.04
N LEU A 123 17.82 -31.48 -1.25
CA LEU A 123 19.27 -31.65 -1.24
C LEU A 123 19.78 -32.06 0.15
N ARG A 124 19.15 -31.58 1.23
CA ARG A 124 19.47 -32.01 2.58
C ARG A 124 19.18 -33.49 2.79
N VAL A 125 18.04 -33.98 2.31
CA VAL A 125 17.70 -35.41 2.36
C VAL A 125 18.67 -36.22 1.50
N ALA A 126 18.93 -35.81 0.26
CA ALA A 126 19.86 -36.50 -0.65
C ALA A 126 21.30 -36.54 -0.13
N SER A 127 21.75 -35.49 0.57
CA SER A 127 23.10 -35.43 1.16
C SER A 127 23.34 -36.46 2.28
N ARG A 128 22.29 -37.08 2.83
CA ARG A 128 22.44 -38.18 3.80
C ARG A 128 23.07 -39.43 3.18
N GLY A 129 22.93 -39.62 1.86
CA GLY A 129 23.56 -40.70 1.10
C GLY A 129 25.04 -40.48 0.76
N GLY A 130 25.72 -39.51 1.40
CA GLY A 130 27.14 -39.24 1.18
C GLY A 130 27.47 -38.42 -0.08
N TRP A 131 26.46 -37.93 -0.81
CA TRP A 131 26.66 -37.16 -2.03
C TRP A 131 27.19 -35.75 -1.72
N ARG A 132 28.52 -35.56 -1.86
CA ARG A 132 29.21 -34.29 -1.53
C ARG A 132 28.65 -33.10 -2.29
N LEU A 133 28.22 -33.29 -3.55
CA LEU A 133 27.61 -32.23 -4.35
C LEU A 133 26.26 -31.80 -3.78
N ALA A 134 25.43 -32.74 -3.31
CA ALA A 134 24.16 -32.41 -2.64
C ALA A 134 24.38 -31.64 -1.33
N ALA A 135 25.43 -31.96 -0.57
CA ALA A 135 25.75 -31.23 0.66
C ALA A 135 26.15 -29.77 0.39
N ARG A 136 26.93 -29.53 -0.68
CA ARG A 136 27.28 -28.16 -1.14
C ARG A 136 26.07 -27.44 -1.72
N GLY A 137 25.27 -28.12 -2.55
CA GLY A 137 24.05 -27.56 -3.13
C GLY A 137 23.03 -27.17 -2.06
N TYR A 138 22.84 -28.00 -1.03
CA TYR A 138 22.02 -27.69 0.14
C TYR A 138 22.46 -26.37 0.80
N ALA A 139 23.77 -26.20 1.00
CA ALA A 139 24.31 -24.97 1.58
C ALA A 139 23.94 -23.72 0.80
N VAL A 140 24.14 -23.79 -0.51
CA VAL A 140 23.93 -22.68 -1.43
C VAL A 140 22.45 -22.37 -1.50
N ALA A 141 21.59 -23.38 -1.66
CA ALA A 141 20.14 -23.21 -1.69
C ALA A 141 19.59 -22.58 -0.39
N LEU A 142 20.10 -23.01 0.78
CA LEU A 142 19.72 -22.42 2.07
C LEU A 142 20.17 -20.97 2.19
N LEU A 143 21.40 -20.65 1.77
CA LEU A 143 21.93 -19.29 1.81
C LEU A 143 21.16 -18.37 0.85
N LEU A 144 20.89 -18.83 -0.37
CA LEU A 144 20.08 -18.10 -1.35
C LEU A 144 18.67 -17.85 -0.81
N SER A 145 18.07 -18.81 -0.11
CA SER A 145 16.76 -18.63 0.54
C SER A 145 16.82 -17.55 1.61
N ALA A 146 17.84 -17.56 2.48
CA ALA A 146 17.99 -16.56 3.55
C ALA A 146 18.22 -15.13 3.01
N ILE A 147 19.06 -15.00 1.97
CA ILE A 147 19.27 -13.73 1.27
C ILE A 147 17.99 -13.28 0.58
N GLY A 148 17.31 -14.18 -0.13
CA GLY A 148 16.06 -13.90 -0.83
C GLY A 148 14.95 -13.44 0.12
N VAL A 149 14.82 -14.06 1.29
CA VAL A 149 13.89 -13.64 2.35
C VAL A 149 14.19 -12.22 2.81
N SER A 150 15.47 -11.88 3.01
CA SER A 150 15.89 -10.55 3.45
C SER A 150 15.59 -9.49 2.37
N ALA A 151 15.92 -9.78 1.11
CA ALA A 151 15.60 -8.91 -0.02
C ALA A 151 14.08 -8.76 -0.22
N GLY A 152 13.33 -9.86 -0.13
CA GLY A 152 11.87 -9.87 -0.21
C GLY A 152 11.22 -9.05 0.90
N GLY A 153 11.78 -9.09 2.10
CA GLY A 153 11.38 -8.24 3.23
C GLY A 153 11.63 -6.76 2.97
N HIS A 154 12.78 -6.39 2.38
CA HIS A 154 13.07 -5.01 1.99
C HIS A 154 12.06 -4.48 0.97
N PHE A 155 11.82 -5.21 -0.13
CA PHE A 155 10.83 -4.80 -1.13
C PHE A 155 9.40 -4.86 -0.58
N GLY A 156 9.10 -5.79 0.32
CA GLY A 156 7.80 -5.86 1.00
C GLY A 156 7.55 -4.62 1.88
N ALA A 157 8.57 -4.17 2.61
CA ALA A 157 8.50 -2.92 3.37
C ALA A 157 8.37 -1.71 2.43
N GLU A 158 9.05 -1.69 1.29
CA GLU A 158 8.94 -0.63 0.29
C GLU A 158 7.53 -0.51 -0.29
N LEU A 159 6.80 -1.62 -0.45
CA LEU A 159 5.39 -1.61 -0.87
C LEU A 159 4.46 -0.93 0.15
N VAL A 160 4.77 -1.07 1.44
CA VAL A 160 3.95 -0.50 2.53
C VAL A 160 4.35 0.95 2.81
N TYR A 161 5.65 1.19 2.99
CA TYR A 161 6.18 2.47 3.46
C TYR A 161 6.64 3.41 2.34
N GLY A 162 6.86 2.88 1.13
CA GLY A 162 7.33 3.62 -0.04
C GLY A 162 8.86 3.55 -0.24
N LYS A 163 9.28 3.92 -1.45
CA LYS A 163 10.70 3.93 -1.87
C LYS A 163 11.57 4.80 -0.96
N GLY A 164 12.73 4.25 -0.56
CA GLY A 164 13.74 4.96 0.21
C GLY A 164 13.45 5.10 1.71
N TYR A 165 12.37 4.50 2.22
CA TYR A 165 11.93 4.70 3.61
C TYR A 165 13.01 4.44 4.68
N VAL A 166 13.80 3.39 4.51
CA VAL A 166 14.85 3.01 5.49
C VAL A 166 16.02 3.99 5.47
N LEU A 167 16.37 4.53 4.30
CA LEU A 167 17.51 5.43 4.14
C LEU A 167 17.15 6.88 4.41
N ALA A 168 15.88 7.26 4.25
CA ALA A 168 15.39 8.59 4.60
C ALA A 168 15.70 8.97 6.06
N ALA A 169 15.78 7.99 6.97
CA ALA A 169 16.18 8.21 8.35
C ALA A 169 17.61 8.78 8.52
N PHE A 170 18.46 8.65 7.51
CA PHE A 170 19.81 9.23 7.51
C PHE A 170 19.89 10.58 6.76
N ASP A 171 18.86 10.91 5.97
CA ASP A 171 18.79 12.15 5.17
C ASP A 171 18.03 13.28 5.89
N ASP A 172 17.20 12.96 6.88
CA ASP A 172 16.57 13.96 7.73
C ASP A 172 17.63 14.59 8.64
N PRO A 173 18.00 15.89 8.46
CA PRO A 173 18.80 16.56 9.47
C PRO A 173 18.02 16.48 10.78
N VAL A 174 18.68 16.06 11.86
CA VAL A 174 18.14 16.13 13.21
C VAL A 174 17.93 17.61 13.52
N GLU A 175 16.80 18.16 13.06
CA GLU A 175 16.29 19.41 13.58
C GLU A 175 15.94 19.07 15.02
N THR A 176 16.88 19.41 15.90
CA THR A 176 16.79 19.26 17.33
C THR A 176 15.51 19.98 17.70
N THR A 177 14.44 19.22 17.86
CA THR A 177 13.19 19.69 18.41
C THR A 177 13.54 20.01 19.85
N ALA A 178 13.95 21.26 20.07
CA ALA A 178 13.64 21.97 21.28
C ALA A 178 12.14 21.78 21.47
N VAL A 179 11.79 20.79 22.27
CA VAL A 179 10.50 20.74 22.94
C VAL A 179 10.52 21.97 23.83
N ALA A 180 10.12 23.11 23.26
CA ALA A 180 9.68 24.25 24.03
C ALA A 180 8.37 23.82 24.67
N VAL A 181 8.51 23.19 25.84
CA VAL A 181 7.50 23.17 26.88
C VAL A 181 7.24 24.64 27.22
N ALA A 182 6.23 25.23 26.60
CA ALA A 182 5.63 26.48 27.06
C ALA A 182 4.35 26.12 27.80
N THR A 183 4.49 25.80 29.08
CA THR A 183 3.40 25.89 30.05
C THR A 183 3.40 27.29 30.67
N THR A 184 2.19 27.85 30.82
CA THR A 184 1.76 29.06 31.56
C THR A 184 2.16 30.42 30.94
N GLY A 185 1.26 31.39 30.77
CA GLY A 185 -0.15 31.49 31.12
C GLY A 185 -0.78 32.78 30.61
N GLU A 186 -2.07 32.88 30.93
CA GLU A 186 -2.92 34.08 31.00
C GLU A 186 -3.62 34.62 29.75
N ALA A 187 -4.96 34.58 29.87
CA ALA A 187 -6.01 35.15 29.05
C ALA A 187 -5.90 36.70 28.97
N ASP A 188 -5.96 37.27 27.77
CA ASP A 188 -7.08 38.06 27.19
C ASP A 188 -6.57 39.50 26.91
N PRO A 189 -7.20 40.32 26.05
CA PRO A 189 -8.32 40.08 25.15
C PRO A 189 -8.06 40.49 23.69
N VAL A 190 -9.04 40.15 22.86
CA VAL A 190 -9.34 40.62 21.51
C VAL A 190 -9.14 42.14 21.34
N THR A 191 -8.34 42.55 20.36
CA THR A 191 -8.43 43.90 19.78
C THR A 191 -9.01 43.80 18.38
N ALA A 192 -10.28 44.16 18.29
CA ALA A 192 -11.01 44.39 17.07
C ALA A 192 -10.37 45.52 16.25
N ALA A 193 -10.18 45.29 14.96
CA ALA A 193 -10.17 46.35 13.97
C ALA A 193 -11.49 46.28 13.20
N SER A 194 -12.43 47.15 13.57
CA SER A 194 -13.58 47.54 12.75
C SER A 194 -13.31 48.97 12.21
N PRO A 195 -14.21 49.55 11.39
CA PRO A 195 -14.01 49.93 10.00
C PRO A 195 -13.70 51.45 9.85
N PRO A 196 -13.35 51.96 8.66
CA PRO A 196 -13.29 53.41 8.46
C PRO A 196 -14.70 54.01 8.46
N ALA A 197 -14.84 55.09 9.24
CA ALA A 197 -16.04 55.88 9.42
C ALA A 197 -16.44 56.64 8.14
N ILE A 198 -17.75 56.75 7.96
CA ILE A 198 -18.46 57.50 6.92
C ILE A 198 -18.73 58.90 7.49
N ASP A 199 -18.35 59.94 6.77
CA ASP A 199 -18.69 61.34 7.09
C ASP A 199 -20.02 61.70 6.43
N ASP A 200 -20.93 62.22 7.25
CA ASP A 200 -22.29 62.61 6.93
C ASP A 200 -22.31 64.05 6.41
N SER A 201 -22.69 64.23 5.14
CA SER A 201 -23.18 65.51 4.64
C SER A 201 -24.16 65.30 3.50
N SER A 202 -25.44 65.23 3.88
CA SER A 202 -26.60 65.42 2.99
C SER A 202 -26.74 66.91 2.63
N PRO A 203 -27.30 67.29 1.46
CA PRO A 203 -28.73 67.09 1.24
C PRO A 203 -29.11 66.54 -0.15
N ALA A 204 -30.15 65.71 -0.11
CA ALA A 204 -31.30 65.67 -1.02
C ALA A 204 -31.04 65.82 -2.54
N SER A 205 -31.28 64.73 -3.28
CA SER A 205 -32.18 64.72 -4.46
C SER A 205 -32.60 63.29 -4.77
N THR A 206 -33.91 63.10 -4.75
CA THR A 206 -34.68 61.95 -5.23
C THR A 206 -34.31 61.60 -6.67
N ASP A 207 -33.95 60.34 -6.93
CA ASP A 207 -34.48 59.62 -8.10
C ASP A 207 -34.27 58.11 -7.98
N THR A 208 -35.40 57.39 -7.98
CA THR A 208 -35.49 55.94 -8.03
C THR A 208 -35.20 55.46 -9.45
N GLN A 209 -34.07 54.80 -9.65
CA GLN A 209 -33.80 53.96 -10.83
C GLN A 209 -33.30 52.58 -10.33
N PRO A 210 -33.97 51.45 -10.68
CA PRO A 210 -33.52 50.13 -10.27
C PRO A 210 -32.21 49.74 -10.98
N ILE A 211 -31.24 49.24 -10.20
CA ILE A 211 -29.96 48.71 -10.67
C ILE A 211 -30.23 47.51 -11.60
N PRO A 212 -29.61 47.42 -12.79
CA PRO A 212 -29.78 46.27 -13.66
C PRO A 212 -29.08 45.05 -13.05
N VAL A 213 -29.85 43.98 -12.86
CA VAL A 213 -29.32 42.65 -12.56
C VAL A 213 -28.48 42.23 -13.77
N VAL A 214 -27.15 42.29 -13.62
CA VAL A 214 -26.24 41.64 -14.55
C VAL A 214 -26.49 40.14 -14.40
N ALA A 215 -27.22 39.59 -15.37
CA ALA A 215 -27.30 38.15 -15.57
C ALA A 215 -25.87 37.64 -15.83
N THR A 216 -25.29 36.97 -14.84
CA THR A 216 -24.08 36.18 -15.06
C THR A 216 -24.43 35.06 -16.01
N SER A 217 -23.81 35.08 -17.20
CA SER A 217 -23.82 33.97 -18.14
C SER A 217 -23.50 32.64 -17.44
N PRO A 218 -24.08 31.50 -17.87
CA PRO A 218 -23.70 30.20 -17.34
C PRO A 218 -22.17 30.01 -17.49
N PRO A 219 -21.47 29.48 -16.47
CA PRO A 219 -20.05 29.19 -16.60
C PRO A 219 -19.85 28.23 -17.77
N ALA A 220 -18.84 28.50 -18.60
CA ALA A 220 -18.41 27.59 -19.66
C ALA A 220 -18.24 26.16 -19.10
N PRO A 221 -18.41 25.10 -19.92
CA PRO A 221 -18.24 23.74 -19.45
C PRO A 221 -16.80 23.55 -18.95
N VAL A 222 -16.63 23.62 -17.64
CA VAL A 222 -15.38 23.25 -16.98
C VAL A 222 -15.27 21.74 -17.09
N ASP A 223 -14.16 21.28 -17.64
CA ASP A 223 -13.81 19.86 -17.61
C ASP A 223 -13.56 19.46 -16.16
N THR A 224 -14.61 18.95 -15.53
CA THR A 224 -14.60 18.51 -14.14
C THR A 224 -13.59 17.39 -13.91
N LEU A 225 -13.32 16.58 -14.94
CA LEU A 225 -12.36 15.48 -14.82
C LEU A 225 -10.94 16.04 -14.76
N ALA A 226 -10.60 17.02 -15.60
CA ALA A 226 -9.31 17.70 -15.55
C ALA A 226 -9.06 18.38 -14.19
N LEU A 227 -10.09 19.03 -13.61
CA LEU A 227 -9.98 19.67 -12.30
C LEU A 227 -9.75 18.65 -11.18
N VAL A 228 -10.46 17.52 -11.20
CA VAL A 228 -10.27 16.46 -10.20
C VAL A 228 -8.89 15.81 -10.35
N GLN A 229 -8.41 15.60 -11.57
CA GLN A 229 -7.08 15.04 -11.83
C GLN A 229 -5.98 15.95 -11.27
N GLU A 230 -6.08 17.28 -11.46
CA GLU A 230 -5.11 18.24 -10.89
C GLU A 230 -5.02 18.16 -9.36
N ILE A 231 -6.17 18.01 -8.69
CA ILE A 231 -6.21 17.83 -7.22
C ILE A 231 -5.49 16.54 -6.83
N PHE A 232 -5.73 15.45 -7.55
CA PHE A 232 -5.08 14.17 -7.27
C PHE A 232 -3.58 14.24 -7.56
N ASP A 233 -3.15 14.85 -8.65
CA ASP A 233 -1.74 14.98 -9.00
C ASP A 233 -0.98 15.74 -7.93
N THR A 234 -1.58 16.82 -7.42
CA THR A 234 -0.95 17.67 -6.39
C THR A 234 -0.91 17.02 -5.01
N ARG A 235 -1.99 16.33 -4.61
CA ARG A 235 -2.20 15.91 -3.20
C ARG A 235 -2.15 14.41 -2.96
N CYS A 236 -2.44 13.59 -3.97
CA CYS A 236 -2.68 12.16 -3.81
C CYS A 236 -1.64 11.29 -4.53
N VAL A 237 -1.26 11.64 -5.77
CA VAL A 237 -0.41 10.83 -6.66
C VAL A 237 0.99 10.58 -6.08
N ASN A 238 1.50 11.47 -5.23
CA ASN A 238 2.77 11.25 -4.53
C ASN A 238 2.80 9.97 -3.69
N CYS A 239 1.64 9.51 -3.19
CA CYS A 239 1.49 8.28 -2.41
C CYS A 239 0.61 7.22 -3.09
N HIS A 240 -0.23 7.62 -4.04
CA HIS A 240 -1.20 6.80 -4.78
C HIS A 240 -0.98 6.93 -6.30
N GLY A 241 0.28 6.86 -6.73
CA GLY A 241 0.70 7.04 -8.12
C GLY A 241 1.53 5.86 -8.61
N PRO A 242 2.19 5.98 -9.77
CA PRO A 242 2.89 4.85 -10.39
C PRO A 242 4.16 4.47 -9.62
N THR A 243 4.75 5.42 -8.89
CA THR A 243 5.99 5.23 -8.12
C THR A 243 5.77 4.70 -6.71
N ARG A 244 4.62 5.04 -6.10
CA ARG A 244 4.20 4.62 -4.76
C ARG A 244 2.71 4.34 -4.83
N GLN A 245 2.33 3.10 -4.53
CA GLN A 245 0.94 2.64 -4.58
C GLN A 245 0.48 2.24 -3.18
N ARG A 246 0.47 3.20 -2.25
CA ARG A 246 -0.02 2.93 -0.90
C ARG A 246 -1.47 2.50 -0.99
N GLY A 247 -1.80 1.47 -0.23
CA GLY A 247 -3.14 0.91 -0.29
C GLY A 247 -3.48 0.26 -1.65
N ARG A 248 -2.49 -0.03 -2.53
CA ARG A 248 -2.70 -0.55 -3.89
C ARG A 248 -3.64 0.31 -4.74
N LEU A 249 -3.63 1.62 -4.48
CA LEU A 249 -4.47 2.59 -5.15
C LEU A 249 -3.62 3.46 -6.08
N ARG A 250 -4.06 3.59 -7.34
CA ARG A 250 -3.56 4.57 -8.31
C ARG A 250 -4.63 5.61 -8.65
N LEU A 251 -4.27 6.89 -8.49
CA LEU A 251 -5.10 8.07 -8.74
C LEU A 251 -4.54 8.97 -9.84
N ASP A 252 -3.41 8.60 -10.45
CA ASP A 252 -2.76 9.31 -11.55
C ASP A 252 -3.44 9.06 -12.92
N ASP A 253 -4.34 8.08 -12.96
CA ASP A 253 -5.18 7.81 -14.13
C ASP A 253 -6.57 7.36 -13.65
N ILE A 254 -7.43 8.35 -13.37
CA ILE A 254 -8.81 8.11 -12.92
C ILE A 254 -9.60 7.33 -13.97
N ALA A 255 -9.27 7.48 -15.25
CA ALA A 255 -9.98 6.85 -16.37
C ALA A 255 -9.73 5.33 -16.44
N THR A 256 -8.54 4.85 -16.04
CA THR A 256 -8.29 3.41 -15.90
C THR A 256 -8.70 2.84 -14.55
N GLY A 257 -8.95 3.68 -13.54
CA GLY A 257 -9.67 3.32 -12.29
C GLY A 257 -9.16 2.06 -11.60
N ARG A 258 -7.86 1.79 -11.71
CA ARG A 258 -7.26 0.50 -11.34
C ARG A 258 -6.51 0.61 -10.03
N GLY A 259 -7.05 -0.05 -9.00
CA GLY A 259 -6.38 -0.24 -7.73
C GLY A 259 -7.35 -0.10 -6.56
N GLY A 260 -7.79 -1.22 -5.99
CA GLY A 260 -8.76 -1.23 -4.90
C GLY A 260 -8.20 -0.63 -3.62
N ALA A 261 -8.96 0.27 -2.99
CA ALA A 261 -8.81 0.48 -1.56
C ALA A 261 -9.09 -0.87 -0.90
N TRP A 262 -8.29 -1.18 0.11
CA TRP A 262 -8.23 -2.51 0.70
C TRP A 262 -9.62 -3.08 1.11
N HIS A 263 -10.67 -2.27 1.24
CA HIS A 263 -11.97 -2.70 1.75
C HIS A 263 -13.24 -2.19 1.03
N GLU A 264 -13.16 -1.33 0.00
CA GLU A 264 -14.34 -0.58 -0.46
C GLU A 264 -14.16 0.13 -1.82
N SER A 265 -15.29 0.44 -2.47
CA SER A 265 -15.33 1.28 -3.68
C SER A 265 -14.80 2.68 -3.37
N ILE A 266 -13.70 3.06 -4.03
CA ILE A 266 -13.01 4.33 -3.79
C ILE A 266 -13.93 5.52 -4.08
N VAL A 267 -14.62 5.43 -5.21
CA VAL A 267 -15.65 6.37 -5.65
C VAL A 267 -16.89 5.56 -5.99
N VAL A 268 -18.00 5.89 -5.34
CA VAL A 268 -19.33 5.39 -5.68
C VAL A 268 -20.03 6.48 -6.50
N PRO A 269 -20.26 6.26 -7.81
CA PRO A 269 -20.89 7.27 -8.66
C PRO A 269 -22.23 7.74 -8.09
N GLY A 270 -22.39 9.05 -7.95
CA GLY A 270 -23.61 9.67 -7.42
C GLY A 270 -23.78 9.59 -5.89
N ASN A 271 -22.86 8.97 -5.14
CA ASN A 271 -22.92 8.90 -3.68
C ASN A 271 -21.56 9.18 -3.03
N ALA A 272 -21.31 10.45 -2.74
CA ALA A 272 -20.08 10.90 -2.08
C ALA A 272 -19.91 10.27 -0.68
N THR A 273 -20.99 10.15 0.10
CA THR A 273 -20.93 9.63 1.48
C THR A 273 -20.62 8.14 1.53
N ALA A 274 -21.03 7.37 0.52
CA ALA A 274 -20.66 5.97 0.37
C ALA A 274 -19.27 5.76 -0.28
N SER A 275 -18.60 6.85 -0.70
CA SER A 275 -17.28 6.78 -1.32
C SER A 275 -16.19 6.78 -0.26
N ALA A 276 -15.34 5.76 -0.29
CA ALA A 276 -14.21 5.61 0.62
C ALA A 276 -13.24 6.81 0.59
N LEU A 277 -13.10 7.45 -0.58
CA LEU A 277 -12.27 8.63 -0.77
C LEU A 277 -12.73 9.77 0.15
N ILE A 278 -14.02 10.09 0.14
CA ILE A 278 -14.60 11.18 0.94
C ILE A 278 -14.56 10.83 2.43
N HIS A 279 -14.87 9.58 2.77
CA HIS A 279 -14.76 9.11 4.15
C HIS A 279 -13.35 9.36 4.71
N ARG A 280 -12.28 8.92 4.02
CA ARG A 280 -10.91 9.06 4.55
C ARG A 280 -10.37 10.47 4.61
N VAL A 281 -10.73 11.36 3.69
CA VAL A 281 -10.26 12.76 3.71
C VAL A 281 -10.98 13.63 4.73
N THR A 282 -12.14 13.17 5.23
CA THR A 282 -12.94 13.87 6.24
C THR A 282 -12.73 13.36 7.66
N LEU A 283 -11.96 12.27 7.83
CA LEU A 283 -11.65 11.73 9.16
C LEU A 283 -10.85 12.74 10.02
N PRO A 284 -10.98 12.67 11.35
CA PRO A 284 -10.19 13.48 12.29
C PRO A 284 -8.68 13.34 12.08
N ALA A 285 -7.92 14.36 12.48
CA ALA A 285 -6.48 14.40 12.27
C ALA A 285 -5.72 13.24 12.96
N ASP A 286 -6.26 12.71 14.04
CA ASP A 286 -5.71 11.62 14.86
C ASP A 286 -6.16 10.22 14.42
N ASP A 287 -7.07 10.11 13.44
CA ASP A 287 -7.55 8.83 12.95
C ASP A 287 -6.48 8.11 12.10
N PRO A 288 -6.19 6.81 12.37
CA PRO A 288 -5.17 6.07 11.63
C PRO A 288 -5.49 5.83 10.15
N ASP A 289 -6.78 5.88 9.77
CA ASP A 289 -7.23 5.69 8.39
C ASP A 289 -7.39 7.02 7.64
N ARG A 290 -7.13 8.16 8.29
CA ARG A 290 -7.18 9.50 7.69
C ARG A 290 -6.23 9.62 6.51
N MET A 291 -6.70 10.26 5.46
CA MET A 291 -5.86 10.71 4.35
C MET A 291 -5.75 12.24 4.31
N PRO A 292 -4.54 12.81 4.09
CA PRO A 292 -3.25 12.11 3.94
C PRO A 292 -2.76 11.55 5.27
N ALA A 293 -2.16 10.36 5.27
CA ALA A 293 -1.71 9.66 6.48
C ALA A 293 -0.67 10.42 7.33
N ARG A 294 0.01 11.42 6.73
CA ARG A 294 0.95 12.32 7.40
C ARG A 294 0.78 13.73 6.85
N GLY A 295 1.06 14.75 7.66
CA GLY A 295 0.95 16.16 7.27
C GLY A 295 -0.39 16.78 7.62
N LYS A 296 -0.65 17.98 7.08
CA LYS A 296 -1.88 18.74 7.34
C LYS A 296 -3.08 18.07 6.66
N PRO A 297 -4.28 18.08 7.28
CA PRO A 297 -5.52 17.68 6.63
C PRO A 297 -5.78 18.49 5.35
N LEU A 298 -6.54 17.90 4.43
CA LEU A 298 -7.04 18.63 3.26
C LEU A 298 -8.18 19.54 3.75
N THR A 299 -7.94 20.85 3.72
CA THR A 299 -8.91 21.91 4.04
C THR A 299 -9.28 22.66 2.78
#